data_AF-A0A564FYJ8-F1
#
_entry.id   AF-A0A564FYJ8-F1
#
_cell.length_a   1.000
_cell.length_b   1.000
_cell.length_c   1.000
_cell.angle_alpha   90.00
_cell.angle_beta   90.00
_cell.angle_gamma   90.00
#
_symmetry.space_group_name_H-M   'P 1'
#
loop_
_entity.id
_entity.type
_entity.pdbx_description
1 polymer ?
#
loop_
_entity_poly.entity_id
_entity_poly.type
_entity_poly.pdbx_seq_one_letter_code
_entity_poly.pdbx_strand_id
1 'polypeptide(L)'
;MTMIEPNVAALLWFALFAGVASTGFYVLTGVFPLETRPDLRSRPLGLVLIAANVLLLLALVGGSLAYGVANLRWTSLVIVGGLALLFAPGLFNVWPQRWRDGIAGLAIVFAGIGASLGLLQHVGTVF
;
A
#
# COMPACT_ATOMS: atom_id res chain seq x y z
N MET A 1 -15.00 29.97 8.89
CA MET A 1 -14.09 29.13 8.08
C MET A 1 -13.61 27.97 8.95
N THR A 2 -14.26 26.80 8.86
CA THR A 2 -13.79 25.58 9.53
C THR A 2 -13.07 24.73 8.49
N MET A 3 -11.77 24.99 8.31
CA MET A 3 -10.95 24.38 7.27
C MET A 3 -10.32 23.04 7.70
N ILE A 4 -10.41 22.70 8.98
CA ILE A 4 -9.87 21.47 9.58
C ILE A 4 -10.80 20.28 9.28
N GLU A 5 -10.20 19.11 9.01
CA GLU A 5 -10.93 17.85 8.87
C GLU A 5 -11.64 17.49 10.19
N PRO A 6 -12.98 17.35 10.20
CA PRO A 6 -13.70 16.99 11.41
C PRO A 6 -13.42 15.55 11.87
N ASN A 7 -13.20 14.61 10.94
CA ASN A 7 -13.04 13.20 11.27
C ASN A 7 -11.56 12.79 11.33
N VAL A 8 -10.88 13.22 12.40
CA VAL A 8 -9.44 12.95 12.59
C VAL A 8 -9.15 11.44 12.69
N ALA A 9 -10.05 10.67 13.30
CA ALA A 9 -9.88 9.22 13.41
C ALA A 9 -9.86 8.54 12.02
N ALA A 10 -10.83 8.87 11.16
CA ALA A 10 -10.83 8.35 9.79
C ALA A 10 -9.62 8.84 8.98
N LEU A 11 -9.15 10.06 9.24
CA LEU A 11 -7.98 10.60 8.56
C LEU A 11 -6.72 9.79 8.89
N LEU A 12 -6.54 9.39 10.15
CA LEU A 12 -5.43 8.56 10.58
C LEU A 12 -5.46 7.16 9.94
N TRP A 13 -6.64 6.53 9.89
CA TRP A 13 -6.82 5.25 9.21
C TRP A 13 -6.51 5.36 7.72
N PHE A 14 -7.06 6.37 7.05
CA PHE A 14 -6.78 6.63 5.64
C PHE A 14 -5.29 6.89 5.40
N ALA A 15 -4.62 7.67 6.24
CA ALA A 15 -3.19 7.93 6.14
C ALA A 15 -2.36 6.63 6.24
N LEU A 16 -2.72 5.74 7.17
CA LEU A 16 -2.09 4.42 7.30
C LEU A 16 -2.28 3.60 6.03
N PHE A 17 -3.51 3.46 5.54
CA PHE A 17 -3.79 2.63 4.37
C PHE A 17 -3.15 3.19 3.10
N ALA A 18 -3.23 4.51 2.90
CA ALA A 18 -2.57 5.20 1.79
C ALA A 18 -1.04 5.05 1.86
N GLY A 19 -0.45 5.11 3.06
CA GLY A 19 0.99 4.92 3.26
C GLY A 19 1.44 3.50 2.94
N VAL A 20 0.72 2.48 3.41
CA VAL A 20 1.01 1.07 3.11
C VAL A 20 0.82 0.78 1.62
N ALA A 21 -0.27 1.25 1.02
CA ALA A 21 -0.52 1.09 -0.40
C ALA A 21 0.57 1.76 -1.26
N SER A 22 0.97 2.99 -0.93
CA SER A 22 2.03 3.70 -1.65
C SER A 22 3.38 2.99 -1.53
N THR A 23 3.74 2.54 -0.32
CA THR A 23 4.97 1.78 -0.11
C THR A 23 4.95 0.45 -0.89
N GLY A 24 3.84 -0.28 -0.83
CA GLY A 24 3.62 -1.51 -1.59
C GLY A 24 3.72 -1.29 -3.11
N PHE A 25 3.17 -0.18 -3.62
CA PHE A 25 3.29 0.22 -5.01
C PHE A 25 4.75 0.44 -5.43
N TYR A 26 5.55 1.17 -4.64
CA TYR A 26 6.96 1.37 -4.95
C TYR A 26 7.79 0.10 -4.86
N VAL A 27 7.49 -0.78 -3.90
CA VAL A 27 8.12 -2.11 -3.88
C VAL A 27 7.73 -2.89 -5.12
N LEU A 28 6.45 -2.93 -5.52
CA LEU A 28 6.01 -3.69 -6.69
C LEU A 28 6.44 -3.11 -8.05
N THR A 29 6.74 -1.82 -8.14
CA THR A 29 7.19 -1.18 -9.38
C THR A 29 8.71 -1.05 -9.48
N GLY A 30 9.39 -0.72 -8.38
CA GLY A 30 10.84 -0.52 -8.35
C GLY A 30 11.66 -1.83 -8.30
N VAL A 31 11.03 -2.94 -7.95
CA VAL A 31 11.73 -4.23 -7.69
C VAL A 31 11.58 -5.24 -8.84
N PHE A 32 10.69 -4.99 -9.81
CA PHE A 32 10.26 -6.02 -10.77
C PHE A 32 10.64 -5.84 -12.26
N PRO A 33 11.86 -5.46 -12.64
CA PRO A 33 12.37 -5.92 -13.92
C PRO A 33 12.63 -7.44 -13.79
N LEU A 34 11.65 -8.27 -14.16
CA LEU A 34 11.73 -9.75 -14.12
C LEU A 34 12.96 -10.29 -14.88
N GLU A 35 13.45 -9.50 -15.84
CA GLU A 35 14.68 -9.77 -16.61
C GLU A 35 15.94 -9.82 -15.74
N THR A 36 15.97 -9.09 -14.62
CA THR A 36 17.14 -8.99 -13.73
C THR A 36 17.13 -10.02 -12.59
N ARG A 37 16.10 -10.88 -12.49
CA ARG A 37 15.91 -11.80 -11.35
C ARG A 37 15.56 -13.23 -11.76
N PRO A 38 16.57 -14.01 -12.20
CA PRO A 38 16.36 -15.41 -12.60
C PRO A 38 15.76 -16.27 -11.48
N ASP A 39 16.00 -15.93 -10.20
CA ASP A 39 15.47 -16.68 -9.04
C ASP A 39 13.94 -16.61 -8.89
N LEU A 40 13.33 -15.47 -9.27
CA LEU A 40 11.88 -15.27 -9.23
C LEU A 40 11.22 -15.77 -10.53
N ARG A 41 11.92 -15.64 -11.67
CA ARG A 41 11.45 -16.14 -12.96
C ARG A 41 11.45 -17.66 -13.05
N SER A 42 12.43 -18.32 -12.43
CA SER A 42 12.60 -19.78 -12.46
C SER A 42 11.69 -20.53 -11.48
N ARG A 43 11.05 -19.83 -10.53
CA ARG A 43 10.23 -20.44 -9.48
C ARG A 43 8.77 -19.99 -9.58
N PRO A 44 7.80 -20.90 -9.81
CA PRO A 44 6.39 -20.54 -10.00
C PRO A 44 5.77 -19.83 -8.80
N LEU A 45 6.25 -20.12 -7.58
CA LEU A 45 5.81 -19.44 -6.35
C LEU A 45 6.10 -17.93 -6.35
N GLY A 46 7.19 -17.49 -6.98
CA GLY A 46 7.53 -16.07 -7.08
C GLY A 46 6.50 -15.29 -7.88
N LEU A 47 6.09 -15.84 -9.03
CA LEU A 47 5.08 -15.23 -9.91
C LEU A 47 3.69 -15.18 -9.24
N VAL A 48 3.29 -16.26 -8.55
CA VAL A 48 2.03 -16.29 -7.79
C VAL A 48 2.03 -15.22 -6.70
N LEU A 49 3.12 -15.08 -5.95
CA LEU A 49 3.23 -14.09 -4.88
C LEU A 49 3.17 -12.65 -5.41
N ILE A 50 3.76 -12.38 -6.58
CA ILE A 50 3.65 -11.08 -7.25
C ILE A 50 2.20 -10.81 -7.63
N ALA A 51 1.54 -11.74 -8.33
CA ALA A 51 0.15 -11.58 -8.75
C ALA A 51 -0.78 -11.35 -7.55
N ALA A 52 -0.60 -12.11 -6.46
CA ALA A 52 -1.37 -11.97 -5.25
C ALA A 52 -1.15 -10.60 -4.58
N ASN A 53 0.10 -10.12 -4.51
CA ASN A 53 0.41 -8.78 -4.01
C ASN A 53 -0.24 -7.68 -4.86
N VAL A 54 -0.24 -7.80 -6.19
CA VAL A 54 -0.88 -6.83 -7.09
C VAL A 54 -2.39 -6.78 -6.84
N LEU A 55 -3.05 -7.94 -6.73
CA LEU A 55 -4.48 -8.01 -6.42
C LEU A 55 -4.80 -7.37 -5.06
N LEU A 56 -4.02 -7.71 -4.02
CA LEU A 56 -4.18 -7.10 -2.70
C LEU A 56 -3.94 -5.59 -2.72
N LEU A 57 -2.95 -5.12 -3.47
CA LEU A 57 -2.68 -3.69 -3.62
C LEU A 57 -3.88 -2.98 -4.26
N LEU A 58 -4.42 -3.52 -5.35
CA LEU A 58 -5.58 -2.95 -6.02
C LEU A 58 -6.79 -2.90 -5.09
N ALA A 59 -7.03 -3.97 -4.32
CA ALA A 59 -8.10 -4.02 -3.34
C ALA A 59 -7.88 -2.98 -2.22
N LEU A 60 -6.66 -2.85 -1.69
CA LEU A 60 -6.35 -1.86 -0.66
C LEU A 60 -6.51 -0.43 -1.16
N VAL A 61 -6.04 -0.12 -2.38
CA VAL A 61 -6.20 1.20 -3.01
C VAL A 61 -7.68 1.51 -3.22
N GLY A 62 -8.42 0.61 -3.87
CA GLY A 62 -9.84 0.79 -4.14
C GLY A 62 -10.65 0.97 -2.86
N GLY A 63 -10.41 0.12 -1.86
CA GLY A 63 -11.09 0.20 -0.58
C GLY A 63 -10.71 1.46 0.22
N SER A 64 -9.44 1.87 0.21
CA SER A 64 -9.01 3.09 0.90
C SER A 64 -9.62 4.34 0.28
N LEU A 65 -9.76 4.38 -1.05
CA LEU A 65 -10.43 5.47 -1.75
C LEU A 65 -11.92 5.48 -1.41
N ALA A 66 -12.61 4.33 -1.45
CA ALA A 66 -14.01 4.23 -1.05
C ALA A 66 -14.23 4.71 0.40
N TYR A 67 -13.39 4.24 1.32
CA TYR A 67 -13.40 4.67 2.72
C TYR A 67 -13.18 6.18 2.87
N GLY A 68 -12.17 6.72 2.19
CA GLY A 68 -11.83 8.15 2.22
C GLY A 68 -12.96 9.02 1.67
N VAL A 69 -13.56 8.65 0.55
CA VAL A 69 -14.69 9.39 -0.05
C VAL A 69 -15.91 9.39 0.88
N ALA A 70 -16.14 8.29 1.60
CA ALA A 70 -17.27 8.19 2.52
C ALA A 70 -17.07 8.96 3.85
N ASN A 71 -15.84 9.11 4.33
CA ASN A 71 -15.56 9.58 5.69
C ASN A 71 -14.80 10.91 5.79
N LEU A 72 -14.17 11.38 4.71
CA LEU A 72 -13.29 12.53 4.72
C LEU A 72 -13.73 13.60 3.74
N ARG A 73 -13.27 14.82 3.98
CA ARG A 73 -13.35 15.89 2.98
C ARG A 73 -12.41 15.58 1.81
N TRP A 74 -12.83 16.00 0.62
CA TRP A 74 -12.05 15.86 -0.61
C TRP A 74 -10.62 16.42 -0.47
N THR A 75 -10.48 17.59 0.16
CA THR A 75 -9.18 18.22 0.42
C THR A 75 -8.25 17.33 1.25
N SER A 76 -8.79 16.69 2.29
CA SER A 76 -8.03 15.82 3.18
C SER A 76 -7.58 14.55 2.46
N LEU A 77 -8.48 13.97 1.66
CA LEU A 77 -8.18 12.82 0.81
C LEU A 77 -7.04 13.12 -0.16
N VAL A 78 -7.12 14.24 -0.90
CA VAL A 78 -6.11 14.63 -1.88
C VAL A 78 -4.77 14.95 -1.21
N ILE A 79 -4.77 15.74 -0.13
CA ILE A 79 -3.53 16.14 0.54
C ILE A 79 -2.85 14.94 1.19
N VAL A 80 -3.57 14.15 1.99
CA VAL A 80 -2.97 13.01 2.70
C VAL A 80 -2.61 11.89 1.74
N GLY A 81 -3.44 11.61 0.73
CA GLY A 81 -3.12 10.64 -0.31
C GLY A 81 -1.89 11.04 -1.11
N GLY A 82 -1.79 12.31 -1.50
CA GLY A 82 -0.62 12.88 -2.17
C GLY A 82 0.65 12.81 -1.31
N LEU A 83 0.56 13.17 -0.03
CA LEU A 83 1.69 13.07 0.91
C LEU A 83 2.14 11.61 1.07
N ALA A 84 1.22 10.67 1.27
CA ALA A 84 1.56 9.27 1.39
C ALA A 84 2.31 8.76 0.15
N LEU A 85 1.85 9.13 -1.05
CA LEU A 85 2.49 8.74 -2.31
C LEU A 85 3.87 9.40 -2.50
N LEU A 86 3.96 10.72 -2.30
CA LEU A 86 5.19 11.48 -2.55
C LEU A 86 6.31 11.14 -1.55
N PHE A 87 5.97 10.78 -0.31
CA PHE A 87 6.95 10.46 0.73
C PHE A 87 7.21 8.95 0.90
N ALA A 88 6.42 8.07 0.26
CA ALA A 88 6.66 6.63 0.26
C ALA A 88 8.07 6.20 -0.22
N PRO A 89 8.71 6.87 -1.22
CA PRO A 89 10.09 6.56 -1.59
C PRO A 89 11.08 6.70 -0.42
N GLY A 90 10.82 7.62 0.50
CA GLY A 90 11.62 7.79 1.72
C GLY A 90 11.60 6.53 2.58
N LEU A 91 10.42 5.96 2.84
CA LEU A 91 10.27 4.70 3.58
C LEU A 91 10.94 3.53 2.85
N PHE A 92 10.73 3.43 1.54
CA PHE A 92 11.34 2.38 0.72
C PHE A 92 12.87 2.42 0.77
N ASN A 93 13.47 3.61 0.73
CA ASN A 93 14.92 3.78 0.73
C ASN A 93 15.58 3.42 2.07
N VAL A 94 14.82 3.34 3.17
CA VAL A 94 15.34 2.93 4.49
C VAL A 94 15.44 1.40 4.60
N TRP A 95 14.72 0.64 3.77
CA TRP A 95 14.68 -0.82 3.90
C TRP A 95 16.04 -1.48 3.65
N PRO A 96 16.40 -2.57 4.33
CA PRO A 96 17.59 -3.34 3.99
C PRO A 96 17.53 -3.84 2.54
N GLN A 97 18.67 -3.82 1.82
CA GLN A 97 18.73 -4.23 0.42
C GLN A 97 18.23 -5.67 0.21
N ARG A 98 18.49 -6.56 1.17
CA ARG A 98 17.98 -7.95 1.19
C ARG A 98 16.44 -8.05 1.20
N TRP A 99 15.76 -7.05 1.77
CA TRP A 99 14.31 -6.98 1.79
C TRP A 99 13.76 -6.29 0.54
N ARG A 100 14.50 -5.35 -0.06
CA ARG A 100 14.11 -4.79 -1.35
C ARG A 100 14.24 -5.81 -2.48
N ASP A 101 15.26 -6.67 -2.43
CA ASP A 101 15.65 -7.47 -3.59
C ASP A 101 15.25 -8.95 -3.56
N GLY A 102 14.55 -9.39 -2.52
CA GLY A 102 14.25 -10.82 -2.30
C GLY A 102 12.77 -11.16 -2.15
N ILE A 103 12.48 -12.47 -2.16
CA ILE A 103 11.16 -13.04 -1.80
C ILE A 103 10.72 -12.58 -0.41
N ALA A 104 11.66 -12.34 0.51
CA ALA A 104 11.38 -11.80 1.83
C ALA A 104 10.65 -10.44 1.76
N GLY A 105 11.04 -9.56 0.84
CA GLY A 105 10.36 -8.29 0.60
C GLY A 105 8.92 -8.46 0.16
N LEU A 106 8.71 -9.34 -0.81
CA LEU A 106 7.38 -9.69 -1.29
C LEU A 106 6.49 -10.27 -0.19
N ALA A 107 7.04 -11.11 0.69
CA ALA A 107 6.30 -11.68 1.81
C ALA A 107 5.95 -10.61 2.87
N ILE A 108 6.88 -9.70 3.16
CA ILE A 108 6.64 -8.57 4.08
C ILE A 108 5.55 -7.66 3.53
N VAL A 109 5.63 -7.28 2.25
CA VAL A 109 4.60 -6.45 1.60
C VAL A 109 3.26 -7.19 1.56
N PHE A 110 3.25 -8.47 1.24
CA PHE A 110 2.03 -9.28 1.23
C PHE A 110 1.33 -9.27 2.59
N ALA A 111 2.10 -9.53 3.66
CA ALA A 111 1.58 -9.50 5.02
C ALA A 111 1.12 -8.09 5.42
N GLY A 112 1.87 -7.05 5.07
CA GLY A 112 1.53 -5.66 5.39
C GLY A 112 0.27 -5.18 4.69
N ILE A 113 0.12 -5.44 3.38
CA ILE A 113 -1.08 -5.09 2.61
C ILE A 113 -2.26 -5.93 3.11
N GLY A 114 -2.08 -7.25 3.31
CA GLY A 114 -3.13 -8.14 3.81
C GLY A 114 -3.65 -7.73 5.18
N ALA A 115 -2.76 -7.41 6.13
CA ALA A 115 -3.14 -6.91 7.45
C ALA A 115 -3.88 -5.56 7.36
N SER A 116 -3.38 -4.65 6.52
CA SER A 116 -4.02 -3.34 6.30
C SER A 116 -5.41 -3.48 5.69
N LEU A 117 -5.59 -4.43 4.77
CA LEU A 117 -6.88 -4.71 4.15
C LEU A 117 -7.88 -5.32 5.14
N GLY A 118 -7.42 -6.21 6.02
CA GLY A 118 -8.22 -6.72 7.12
C GLY A 118 -8.66 -5.63 8.10
N LEU A 119 -7.76 -4.69 8.42
CA LEU A 119 -8.09 -3.53 9.25
C LEU A 119 -9.07 -2.57 8.55
N LEU A 120 -8.86 -2.31 7.26
CA LEU A 120 -9.77 -1.50 6.45
C LEU A 120 -11.17 -2.11 6.41
N GLN A 121 -11.27 -3.43 6.27
CA GLN A 121 -12.57 -4.11 6.33
C GLN A 121 -13.23 -3.96 7.70
N HIS A 122 -12.44 -4.11 8.78
CA HIS A 122 -12.96 -3.99 10.13
C HIS A 122 -13.46 -2.57 10.47
N VAL A 123 -12.75 -1.54 10.02
CA VAL A 123 -13.03 -0.14 10.37
C VAL A 123 -14.01 0.53 9.38
N GLY A 124 -13.96 0.13 8.10
CA GLY A 124 -14.72 0.77 7.03
C GLY A 124 -15.86 -0.05 6.44
N THR A 125 -15.94 -1.36 6.74
CA THR A 125 -16.92 -2.30 6.14
C THR A 125 -17.03 -2.13 4.63
N VAL A 126 -15.88 -2.10 3.95
CA VAL A 126 -15.76 -1.64 2.57
C VAL A 126 -16.05 -2.75 1.56
N PHE A 127 -15.95 -4.00 1.98
CA PHE A 127 -16.16 -5.22 1.18
C PHE A 127 -17.33 -6.06 1.68
#